data_AF-A0A151JZX9-F1
#
_entry.id   AF-A0A151JZX9-F1
#
_cell.length_a   1.000
_cell.length_b   1.000
_cell.length_c   1.000
_cell.angle_alpha   90.00
_cell.angle_beta   90.00
_cell.angle_gamma   90.00
#
_symmetry.space_group_name_H-M   'P 1'
#
loop_
_entity.id
_entity.type
_entity.pdbx_description
1 polymer ?
#
loop_
_entity_poly.entity_id
_entity_poly.type
_entity_poly.pdbx_seq_one_letter_code
_entity_poly.pdbx_strand_id
1 'polypeptide(L)'
;MIITITSILVSLFRIKELKVCLHKLSIVDDTLEALGMPKEYQCLRNWIIRIIIGWIVLVFFDNAVCSFFLNYYYYEYFNIVCIYIPFVINYVHHVNILSALTSGAIIGYTSSRFHRVNDRLLVLYSEMLENNADCKKQNRFILVQQRITKTKDRKQYMWIIM
;
A
#
# COMPACT_ATOMS: atom_id res chain seq x y z
N MET A 1 29.17 3.12 5.61
CA MET A 1 28.40 2.43 4.56
C MET A 1 27.52 1.32 5.12
N ILE A 2 28.07 0.27 5.73
CA ILE A 2 27.24 -0.79 6.35
C ILE A 2 26.35 -0.20 7.45
N ILE A 3 26.90 0.65 8.32
CA ILE A 3 26.15 1.32 9.41
C ILE A 3 25.01 2.19 8.87
N THR A 4 25.23 2.92 7.77
CA THR A 4 24.20 3.77 7.15
C THR A 4 23.11 2.92 6.49
N ILE A 5 23.48 1.86 5.78
CA ILE A 5 22.53 0.90 5.20
C ILE A 5 21.72 0.18 6.28
N THR A 6 22.38 -0.26 7.36
CA THR A 6 21.68 -0.84 8.51
C THR A 6 20.81 0.19 9.21
N SER A 7 21.19 1.47 9.25
CA SER A 7 20.34 2.53 9.80
C SER A 7 19.11 2.79 8.93
N ILE A 8 19.23 2.72 7.60
CA ILE A 8 18.08 2.78 6.68
C ILE A 8 17.15 1.59 6.92
N LEU A 9 17.70 0.37 6.95
CA LEU A 9 16.91 -0.84 7.20
C LEU A 9 16.24 -0.80 8.58
N VAL A 10 16.98 -0.44 9.62
CA VAL A 10 16.47 -0.32 10.99
C VAL A 10 15.44 0.81 11.09
N SER A 11 15.62 1.94 10.40
CA SER A 11 14.64 3.03 10.41
C SER A 11 13.32 2.60 9.77
N LEU A 12 13.37 1.89 8.64
CA LEU A 12 12.21 1.30 7.96
C LEU A 12 11.48 0.26 8.82
N PHE A 13 12.24 -0.64 9.46
CA PHE A 13 11.66 -1.63 10.38
C PHE A 13 11.16 -1.02 11.70
N ARG A 14 11.71 0.14 12.11
CA ARG A 14 11.26 0.92 13.28
C ARG A 14 10.08 1.83 13.00
N ILE A 15 9.60 1.94 11.76
CA ILE A 15 8.35 2.64 11.47
C ILE A 15 7.23 1.87 12.18
N LYS A 16 6.91 2.30 13.41
CA LYS A 16 5.84 1.73 14.24
C LYS A 16 4.53 1.65 13.45
N GLU A 17 4.30 2.65 12.59
CA GLU A 17 3.11 2.76 11.74
C GLU A 17 3.00 1.61 10.75
N LEU A 18 4.11 1.21 10.11
CA LEU A 18 4.12 0.07 9.17
C LEU A 18 3.78 -1.23 9.88
N LYS A 19 4.35 -1.46 11.07
CA LYS A 19 4.07 -2.66 11.87
C LYS A 19 2.59 -2.71 12.32
N VAL A 20 2.05 -1.58 12.79
CA VAL A 20 0.64 -1.47 13.17
C VAL A 20 -0.27 -1.65 11.96
N CYS A 21 0.09 -1.09 10.81
CA CYS A 21 -0.65 -1.23 9.57
C CYS A 21 -0.71 -2.69 9.11
N LEU A 22 0.43 -3.36 9.03
CA LEU A 22 0.51 -4.77 8.66
C LEU A 22 -0.27 -5.67 9.62
N HIS A 23 -0.30 -5.35 10.92
CA HIS A 23 -1.09 -6.09 11.90
C HIS A 23 -2.59 -5.88 11.72
N LYS A 24 -3.04 -4.63 11.51
CA LYS A 24 -4.46 -4.36 11.19
C LYS A 24 -4.87 -5.08 9.91
N LEU A 25 -3.97 -5.10 8.92
CA LEU A 25 -4.22 -5.76 7.64
C LEU A 25 -4.31 -7.29 7.78
N SER A 26 -3.53 -7.90 8.68
CA SER A 26 -3.65 -9.34 8.95
C SER A 26 -5.01 -9.69 9.57
N ILE A 27 -5.51 -8.86 10.50
CA ILE A 27 -6.84 -9.05 11.10
C ILE A 27 -7.93 -8.94 10.02
N VAL A 28 -7.81 -7.97 9.12
CA VAL A 28 -8.74 -7.84 7.99
C VAL A 28 -8.65 -9.08 7.09
N ASP A 29 -7.45 -9.59 6.80
CA ASP A 29 -7.32 -10.81 5.99
C ASP A 29 -7.95 -12.05 6.67
N ASP A 30 -7.79 -12.20 7.99
CA ASP A 30 -8.40 -13.31 8.75
C ASP A 30 -9.93 -13.23 8.76
N THR A 31 -10.51 -12.03 8.85
CA THR A 31 -11.99 -11.86 8.74
C THR A 31 -12.50 -12.14 7.34
N LEU A 32 -11.73 -11.81 6.30
CA LEU A 32 -12.05 -12.13 4.91
C LEU A 32 -11.93 -13.63 4.62
N GLU A 33 -10.97 -14.30 5.25
CA GLU A 33 -10.83 -15.76 5.24
C GLU A 33 -12.05 -16.44 5.88
N ALA A 34 -12.53 -15.95 7.02
CA ALA A 34 -13.76 -16.44 7.66
C ALA A 34 -15.01 -16.24 6.78
N LEU A 35 -15.03 -15.20 5.95
CA LEU A 35 -16.07 -15.01 4.94
C LEU A 35 -15.94 -16.01 3.79
N GLY A 36 -14.80 -16.68 3.59
CA GLY A 36 -14.52 -17.64 2.51
C GLY A 36 -13.71 -17.07 1.34
N MET A 37 -12.99 -15.96 1.53
CA MET A 37 -12.01 -15.46 0.54
C MET A 37 -10.62 -16.05 0.78
N PRO A 38 -9.82 -16.30 -0.27
CA PRO A 38 -8.47 -16.83 -0.11
C PRO A 38 -7.55 -15.83 0.62
N LYS A 39 -6.65 -16.39 1.44
CA LYS A 39 -5.63 -15.67 2.21
C LYS A 39 -4.52 -15.21 1.27
N GLU A 40 -4.45 -13.90 1.02
CA GLU A 40 -3.48 -13.30 0.08
C GLU A 40 -2.39 -12.49 0.79
N TYR A 41 -2.44 -12.40 2.12
CA TYR A 41 -1.42 -11.70 2.91
C TYR A 41 0.00 -12.21 2.63
N GLN A 42 0.18 -13.52 2.40
CA GLN A 42 1.49 -14.10 2.06
C GLN A 42 2.06 -13.49 0.77
N CYS A 43 1.20 -13.27 -0.24
CA CYS A 43 1.58 -12.67 -1.52
C CYS A 43 1.97 -11.20 -1.33
N LEU A 44 1.19 -10.45 -0.55
CA LEU A 44 1.51 -9.07 -0.20
C LEU A 44 2.86 -8.97 0.51
N ARG A 45 3.10 -9.84 1.50
CA ARG A 45 4.37 -9.88 2.24
C ARG A 45 5.55 -10.14 1.29
N ASN A 46 5.41 -11.07 0.37
CA ASN A 46 6.44 -11.34 -0.64
C ASN A 46 6.64 -10.14 -1.59
N TRP A 47 5.56 -9.45 -1.94
CA TRP A 47 5.61 -8.21 -2.73
C TRP A 47 6.38 -7.09 -2.03
N ILE A 48 6.11 -6.87 -0.75
CA ILE A 48 6.81 -5.89 0.08
C ILE A 48 8.29 -6.25 0.20
N ILE A 49 8.62 -7.53 0.42
CA ILE A 49 10.01 -7.99 0.47
C ILE A 49 10.72 -7.73 -0.86
N ARG A 50 10.07 -8.01 -2.00
CA ARG A 50 10.61 -7.74 -3.33
C ARG A 50 10.86 -6.25 -3.58
N ILE A 51 9.94 -5.39 -3.13
CA ILE A 51 10.11 -3.94 -3.15
C ILE A 51 11.35 -3.52 -2.37
N ILE A 52 11.52 -4.04 -1.14
CA ILE A 52 12.67 -3.71 -0.30
C ILE A 52 13.97 -4.14 -0.96
N ILE A 53 14.05 -5.37 -1.48
CA ILE A 53 15.25 -5.89 -2.16
C ILE A 53 15.58 -5.03 -3.39
N GLY A 54 14.60 -4.75 -4.24
CA GLY A 54 14.79 -3.91 -5.43
C GLY A 54 15.26 -2.51 -5.08
N TRP A 55 14.69 -1.91 -4.03
CA TRP A 55 15.09 -0.58 -3.58
C TRP A 55 16.52 -0.55 -3.04
N ILE A 56 16.95 -1.59 -2.31
CA ILE A 56 18.34 -1.70 -1.83
C ILE A 56 19.30 -1.68 -3.02
N VAL A 57 19.03 -2.45 -4.07
CA VAL A 57 19.87 -2.48 -5.28
C VAL A 57 19.91 -1.11 -5.97
N LEU A 58 18.77 -0.42 -6.08
CA LEU A 58 18.70 0.91 -6.66
C LEU A 58 19.50 1.94 -5.85
N VAL A 59 19.43 1.90 -4.52
CA VAL A 59 20.23 2.77 -3.64
C VAL A 59 21.72 2.56 -3.90
N PHE A 60 22.18 1.31 -4.01
CA PHE A 60 23.59 1.06 -4.32
C PHE A 60 23.99 1.57 -5.70
N PHE A 61 23.14 1.37 -6.70
CA PHE A 61 23.38 1.84 -8.06
C PHE A 61 23.46 3.37 -8.12
N ASP A 62 22.49 4.07 -7.55
CA ASP A 62 22.44 5.54 -7.51
C ASP A 62 23.68 6.13 -6.81
N ASN A 63 24.03 5.58 -5.65
CA ASN A 63 25.23 6.03 -4.92
C ASN A 63 26.53 5.73 -5.69
N ALA A 64 26.62 4.60 -6.40
CA ALA A 64 27.79 4.29 -7.24
C ALA A 64 27.92 5.29 -8.40
N VAL A 65 26.81 5.63 -9.06
CA VAL A 65 26.76 6.63 -10.13
C VAL A 65 27.18 8.00 -9.60
N CYS A 66 26.58 8.47 -8.49
CA CYS A 66 26.97 9.74 -7.87
C CYS A 66 28.44 9.78 -7.45
N SER A 67 28.97 8.67 -6.91
CA SER A 67 30.38 8.57 -6.52
C SER A 67 31.31 8.67 -7.72
N PHE A 68 30.96 8.03 -8.85
CA PHE A 68 31.71 8.10 -10.10
C PHE A 68 31.74 9.53 -10.65
N PHE A 69 30.58 10.21 -10.68
CA PHE A 69 30.50 11.61 -11.10
C PHE A 69 31.31 12.55 -10.21
N LEU A 70 31.23 12.40 -8.88
CA LEU A 70 32.01 13.21 -7.94
C LEU A 70 33.52 13.00 -8.14
N ASN A 71 33.95 11.77 -8.36
CA ASN A 71 35.35 11.49 -8.62
C ASN A 71 35.81 12.14 -9.93
N TYR A 72 35.06 11.95 -11.03
CA TYR A 72 35.40 12.50 -12.33
C TYR A 72 35.53 14.04 -12.35
N TYR A 73 34.64 14.76 -11.65
CA TYR A 73 34.61 16.23 -11.71
C TYR A 73 35.48 16.93 -10.66
N TYR A 74 35.67 16.35 -9.47
CA TYR A 74 36.22 17.08 -8.32
C TYR A 74 37.53 16.51 -7.75
N TYR A 75 37.85 15.23 -8.00
CA TYR A 75 38.98 14.58 -7.33
C TYR A 75 39.85 13.79 -8.30
N GLU A 76 41.14 14.13 -8.35
CA GLU A 76 42.12 13.43 -9.18
C GLU A 76 42.36 11.97 -8.73
N TYR A 77 42.00 11.63 -7.48
CA TYR A 77 42.19 10.29 -6.90
C TYR A 77 40.93 9.78 -6.18
N PHE A 78 40.69 8.47 -6.27
CA PHE A 78 39.56 7.80 -5.65
C PHE A 78 39.72 7.76 -4.12
N ASN A 79 38.99 8.63 -3.43
CA ASN A 79 38.99 8.70 -1.97
C ASN A 79 37.70 8.09 -1.40
N ILE A 80 37.79 7.43 -0.25
CA ILE A 80 36.65 6.87 0.52
C ILE A 80 35.60 7.96 0.80
N VAL A 81 36.04 9.22 0.95
CA VAL A 81 35.15 10.38 1.12
C VAL A 81 34.18 10.55 -0.05
N CYS A 82 34.60 10.26 -1.29
CA CYS A 82 33.74 10.36 -2.48
C CYS A 82 32.60 9.34 -2.47
N ILE A 83 32.81 8.18 -1.83
CA ILE A 83 31.76 7.17 -1.65
C ILE A 83 30.82 7.58 -0.52
N TYR A 84 31.34 8.20 0.54
CA TYR A 84 30.54 8.49 1.72
C TYR A 84 29.57 9.66 1.54
N ILE A 85 29.98 10.71 0.81
CA ILE A 85 29.18 11.93 0.63
C ILE A 85 27.81 11.66 -0.02
N PRO A 86 27.69 10.93 -1.14
CA PRO A 86 26.40 10.59 -1.75
C PRO A 86 25.45 9.86 -0.78
N PHE A 87 25.99 8.93 0.00
CA PHE A 87 25.20 8.15 0.95
C PHE A 87 24.55 9.01 2.03
N VAL A 88 25.20 10.11 2.45
CA VAL A 88 24.66 11.03 3.45
C VAL A 88 23.64 11.96 2.82
N ILE A 89 23.96 12.53 1.66
CA ILE A 89 23.09 13.50 0.96
C ILE A 89 21.77 12.83 0.53
N ASN A 90 21.85 11.64 -0.07
CA ASN A 90 20.68 10.96 -0.62
C ASN A 90 19.91 10.15 0.44
N TYR A 91 20.41 10.06 1.68
CA TYR A 91 19.80 9.27 2.75
C TYR A 91 18.31 9.60 2.95
N VAL A 92 17.99 10.89 3.15
CA VAL A 92 16.62 11.33 3.42
C VAL A 92 15.72 11.04 2.22
N HIS A 93 16.25 11.23 1.00
CA HIS A 93 15.52 10.97 -0.24
C HIS A 93 15.17 9.48 -0.38
N HIS A 94 16.13 8.58 -0.16
CA HIS A 94 15.91 7.14 -0.25
C HIS A 94 14.93 6.63 0.81
N VAL A 95 14.99 7.16 2.04
CA VAL A 95 14.05 6.82 3.12
C VAL A 95 12.64 7.28 2.78
N ASN A 96 12.49 8.51 2.28
CA ASN A 96 11.18 9.06 1.94
C ASN A 96 10.51 8.30 0.77
N ILE A 97 11.27 8.01 -0.30
CA ILE A 97 10.73 7.23 -1.42
C ILE A 97 10.32 5.83 -0.97
N LEU A 98 11.16 5.15 -0.19
CA LEU A 98 10.79 3.80 0.26
C LEU A 98 9.57 3.80 1.17
N SER A 99 9.41 4.82 2.02
CA SER A 99 8.19 5.03 2.81
C SER A 99 6.96 5.22 1.90
N ALA A 100 7.07 6.05 0.86
CA ALA A 100 6.01 6.26 -0.10
C ALA A 100 5.67 4.98 -0.90
N LEU A 101 6.70 4.22 -1.31
CA LEU A 101 6.52 2.99 -2.11
C LEU A 101 5.86 1.88 -1.28
N THR A 102 6.28 1.71 -0.02
CA THR A 102 5.67 0.75 0.90
C THR A 102 4.23 1.15 1.25
N SER A 103 3.96 2.43 1.50
CA SER A 103 2.61 2.93 1.74
C SER A 103 1.71 2.76 0.53
N GLY A 104 2.20 3.08 -0.68
CA GLY A 104 1.48 2.89 -1.93
C GLY A 104 1.13 1.43 -2.19
N ALA A 105 2.05 0.50 -1.94
CA ALA A 105 1.79 -0.94 -2.07
C ALA A 105 0.68 -1.41 -1.11
N ILE A 106 0.68 -0.92 0.13
CA ILE A 106 -0.35 -1.24 1.13
C ILE A 106 -1.72 -0.67 0.72
N ILE A 107 -1.76 0.59 0.27
CA ILE A 107 -2.99 1.23 -0.21
C ILE A 107 -3.55 0.47 -1.41
N GLY A 108 -2.70 0.11 -2.38
CA GLY A 108 -3.10 -0.67 -3.55
C GLY A 108 -3.70 -2.02 -3.19
N TYR A 109 -3.06 -2.75 -2.26
CA TYR A 109 -3.60 -4.01 -1.75
C TYR A 109 -4.95 -3.83 -1.04
N THR A 110 -5.03 -2.82 -0.16
CA THR A 110 -6.24 -2.53 0.61
C THR A 110 -7.41 -2.18 -0.31
N SER A 111 -7.15 -1.37 -1.34
CA SER A 111 -8.13 -1.02 -2.38
C SER A 111 -8.64 -2.25 -3.13
N SER A 112 -7.73 -3.14 -3.57
CA SER A 112 -8.11 -4.39 -4.23
C SER A 112 -8.98 -5.29 -3.35
N ARG A 113 -8.66 -5.41 -2.06
CA ARG A 113 -9.47 -6.19 -1.10
C ARG A 113 -10.84 -5.56 -0.88
N PHE A 114 -10.93 -4.24 -0.72
CA PHE A 114 -12.21 -3.55 -0.59
C PHE A 114 -13.09 -3.75 -1.82
N HIS A 115 -12.51 -3.76 -3.03
CA HIS A 115 -13.25 -4.06 -4.25
C HIS A 115 -13.87 -5.46 -4.20
N ARG A 116 -13.08 -6.50 -3.87
CA ARG A 116 -13.60 -7.88 -3.76
C ARG A 116 -14.67 -8.04 -2.69
N VAL A 117 -14.52 -7.36 -1.56
CA VAL A 117 -15.54 -7.36 -0.50
C VAL A 117 -16.83 -6.73 -1.00
N ASN A 118 -16.73 -5.60 -1.70
CA ASN A 118 -17.87 -4.89 -2.24
C ASN A 118 -18.61 -5.74 -3.28
N ASP A 119 -17.88 -6.42 -4.17
CA ASP A 119 -18.47 -7.33 -5.16
C ASP A 119 -19.23 -8.47 -4.46
N ARG A 120 -18.65 -9.06 -3.42
CA ARG A 120 -19.26 -10.17 -2.68
C ARG A 120 -20.49 -9.74 -1.87
N LEU A 121 -20.47 -8.55 -1.29
CA LEU A 121 -21.64 -7.95 -0.63
C LEU A 121 -22.77 -7.71 -1.64
N LEU A 122 -22.45 -7.31 -2.86
CA LEU A 122 -23.43 -7.05 -3.91
C LEU A 122 -24.11 -8.33 -4.39
N VAL A 123 -23.35 -9.43 -4.52
CA VAL A 123 -23.90 -10.77 -4.81
C VAL A 123 -24.81 -11.24 -3.69
N LEU A 124 -24.33 -11.21 -2.43
CA LEU A 124 -25.14 -11.62 -1.27
C LEU A 124 -26.43 -10.80 -1.12
N TYR A 125 -26.34 -9.49 -1.37
CA TYR A 125 -27.52 -8.61 -1.36
C TYR A 125 -28.52 -9.01 -2.45
N SER A 126 -28.04 -9.36 -3.65
CA SER A 126 -28.88 -9.79 -4.77
C SER A 126 -29.54 -11.14 -4.50
N GLU A 127 -28.80 -12.13 -3.98
CA GLU A 127 -29.34 -13.44 -3.60
C GLU A 127 -30.38 -13.34 -2.47
N MET A 128 -30.14 -12.48 -1.47
CA MET A 128 -31.12 -12.19 -0.41
C MET A 128 -32.37 -11.47 -0.96
N LEU A 129 -32.21 -10.64 -2.00
CA LEU A 129 -33.33 -9.95 -2.65
C LEU A 129 -34.20 -10.93 -3.44
N GLU A 130 -33.54 -11.81 -4.20
CA GLU A 130 -34.15 -12.79 -5.09
C GLU A 130 -34.90 -13.86 -4.29
N ASN A 131 -34.29 -14.39 -3.21
CA ASN A 131 -34.94 -15.34 -2.30
C ASN A 131 -36.14 -14.74 -1.52
N ASN A 132 -36.21 -13.41 -1.39
CA ASN A 132 -37.35 -12.72 -0.75
C ASN A 132 -38.43 -12.26 -1.76
N ALA A 133 -38.16 -12.36 -3.07
CA ALA A 133 -39.09 -11.95 -4.12
C ALA A 133 -40.27 -12.94 -4.27
N ASP A 134 -40.07 -14.20 -3.90
CA ASP A 134 -41.09 -15.25 -4.02
C ASP A 134 -42.28 -15.10 -3.05
N CYS A 135 -42.25 -14.18 -2.07
CA CYS A 135 -43.29 -14.19 -1.03
C CYS A 135 -44.08 -12.93 -0.70
N LYS A 136 -43.72 -11.65 -1.03
CA LYS A 136 -44.70 -10.54 -0.70
C LYS A 136 -44.63 -9.07 -1.17
N LYS A 137 -43.59 -8.47 -1.77
CA LYS A 137 -43.41 -6.99 -1.57
C LYS A 137 -42.98 -6.09 -2.73
N GLN A 138 -43.66 -6.17 -3.87
CA GLN A 138 -43.50 -5.20 -4.97
C GLN A 138 -43.81 -3.73 -4.55
N ASN A 139 -44.68 -3.51 -3.55
CA ASN A 139 -45.09 -2.15 -3.14
C ASN A 139 -44.18 -1.43 -2.13
N ARG A 140 -43.24 -2.12 -1.46
CA ARG A 140 -42.33 -1.47 -0.48
C ARG A 140 -41.01 -1.00 -1.12
N PHE A 141 -40.66 -1.56 -2.28
CA PHE A 141 -39.40 -1.33 -2.98
C PHE A 141 -39.30 0.07 -3.59
N ILE A 142 -40.38 0.58 -4.17
CA ILE A 142 -40.41 1.91 -4.82
C ILE A 142 -40.08 3.02 -3.82
N LEU A 143 -40.52 2.87 -2.57
CA LEU A 143 -40.37 3.90 -1.53
C LEU A 143 -38.96 3.91 -0.89
N VAL A 144 -38.26 2.75 -0.89
CA VAL A 144 -36.88 2.66 -0.38
C VAL A 144 -35.87 3.05 -1.46
N GLN A 145 -36.11 2.69 -2.72
CA GLN A 145 -35.26 3.10 -3.85
C GLN A 145 -35.18 4.64 -3.96
N GLN A 146 -36.28 5.36 -3.76
CA GLN A 146 -36.28 6.82 -3.70
C GLN A 146 -35.41 7.42 -2.59
N ARG A 147 -35.27 6.74 -1.44
CA ARG A 147 -34.34 7.20 -0.38
C ARG A 147 -32.89 6.94 -0.76
N ILE A 148 -32.61 5.84 -1.45
CA ILE A 148 -31.25 5.46 -1.85
C ILE A 148 -30.72 6.42 -2.93
N THR A 149 -31.53 6.78 -3.94
CA THR A 149 -31.12 7.79 -4.94
C THR A 149 -30.81 9.14 -4.31
N LYS A 150 -31.61 9.58 -3.32
CA LYS A 150 -31.37 10.85 -2.62
C LYS A 150 -30.07 10.85 -1.77
N THR A 151 -29.60 9.68 -1.33
CA THR A 151 -28.30 9.54 -0.64
C THR A 151 -27.11 9.38 -1.60
N LYS A 152 -27.36 9.01 -2.85
CA LYS A 152 -26.32 8.81 -3.87
C LYS A 152 -25.71 10.14 -4.30
N ASP A 153 -26.53 11.18 -4.45
CA ASP A 153 -26.05 12.54 -4.73
C ASP A 153 -25.18 13.09 -3.60
N ARG A 154 -25.53 12.85 -2.33
CA ARG A 154 -24.70 13.28 -1.18
C ARG A 154 -23.35 12.57 -1.09
N LYS A 155 -23.28 11.30 -1.48
CA LYS A 155 -22.01 10.54 -1.48
C LYS A 155 -21.09 11.00 -2.62
N GLN A 156 -21.65 11.46 -3.74
CA GLN A 156 -20.87 11.96 -4.87
C GLN A 156 -20.18 13.30 -4.54
N TYR A 157 -20.80 14.17 -3.76
CA TYR A 157 -20.15 15.38 -3.23
C TYR A 157 -19.01 15.08 -2.22
N MET A 158 -19.08 13.95 -1.52
CA MET A 158 -18.05 13.57 -0.54
C MET A 158 -16.77 13.04 -1.20
N TRP A 159 -16.87 12.47 -2.41
CA TRP A 159 -15.71 12.02 -3.21
C TRP A 159 -14.96 13.16 -3.91
N ILE A 160 -15.59 14.33 -4.06
CA ILE A 160 -14.96 15.50 -4.70
C ILE A 160 -14.16 16.33 -3.69
N ILE A 161 -14.39 16.16 -2.38
CA ILE A 161 -13.78 16.95 -1.30
C ILE A 161 -12.67 16.20 -0.55
N MET A 162 -12.44 14.91 -0.84
CA MET A 162 -11.38 14.09 -0.21
C MET A 162 -10.24 13.81 -1.19
#